data_AF-A0A3P5WIY1-F1
#
_entry.id   AF-A0A3P5WIY1-F1
#
_cell.length_a   1.000
_cell.length_b   1.000
_cell.length_c   1.000
_cell.angle_alpha   90.00
_cell.angle_beta   90.00
_cell.angle_gamma   90.00
#
_symmetry.space_group_name_H-M   'P 1'
#
loop_
_entity.id
_entity.type
_entity.pdbx_description
1 polymer ?
#
loop_
_entity_poly.entity_id
_entity_poly.type
_entity_poly.pdbx_seq_one_letter_code
_entity_poly.pdbx_strand_id
1 'polypeptide(L)'
;MNPELFLAFMLVAVALACTPGVDWAYSITAGLRQRSFVPAVAGLCSGYVLHTVLLVAGLAALLTGVPGVLGWLTLAGAAYLMWLGASTLRSWRGASFEAGAASAGATQLRTFFQGMGTSGINPKGLLFYVALIPQFVSAEATFPVPVQSGLLGLTFVALTALVYTAVAMLARSILQSRPGAARVVTLSSGVIMLGLGGVLLAEQVVPLLVPLVPA
;
A
#
# COMPACT_ATOMS: atom_id res chain seq x y z
N MET A 1 5.33 -16.45 -12.09
CA MET A 1 5.80 -15.25 -11.36
C MET A 1 6.94 -15.67 -10.44
N ASN A 2 7.96 -14.83 -10.23
CA ASN A 2 9.05 -15.15 -9.33
C ASN A 2 8.54 -15.19 -7.87
N PRO A 3 8.70 -16.31 -7.13
CA PRO A 3 8.19 -16.45 -5.77
C PRO A 3 8.87 -15.49 -4.78
N GLU A 4 10.15 -15.17 -4.96
CA GLU A 4 10.89 -14.26 -4.07
C GLU A 4 10.37 -12.83 -4.19
N LEU A 5 10.14 -12.34 -5.42
CA LEU A 5 9.52 -11.03 -5.66
C LEU A 5 8.11 -10.97 -5.08
N PHE A 6 7.34 -12.06 -5.19
CA PHE A 6 5.99 -12.12 -4.61
C PHE A 6 6.02 -12.06 -3.07
N LEU A 7 6.95 -12.78 -2.43
CA LEU A 7 7.11 -12.76 -0.97
C LEU A 7 7.59 -11.38 -0.49
N ALA A 8 8.54 -10.76 -1.18
CA ALA A 8 9.00 -9.40 -0.90
C ALA A 8 7.85 -8.39 -1.03
N PHE A 9 7.04 -8.51 -2.09
CA PHE A 9 5.83 -7.73 -2.27
C PHE A 9 4.86 -7.91 -1.11
N MET A 10 4.60 -9.15 -0.70
CA MET A 10 3.67 -9.45 0.41
C MET A 10 4.11 -8.78 1.71
N LEU A 11 5.41 -8.78 2.02
CA LEU A 11 5.94 -8.09 3.22
C LEU A 11 5.68 -6.58 3.15
N VAL A 12 5.97 -5.94 2.02
CA VAL A 12 5.71 -4.51 1.82
C VAL A 12 4.20 -4.20 1.87
N ALA A 13 3.39 -5.00 1.18
CA ALA A 13 1.94 -4.87 1.10
C ALA A 13 1.30 -4.95 2.50
N VAL A 14 1.72 -5.92 3.32
CA VAL A 14 1.26 -6.06 4.71
C VAL A 14 1.69 -4.86 5.55
N ALA A 15 2.95 -4.45 5.49
CA ALA A 15 3.44 -3.30 6.23
C ALA A 15 2.62 -2.03 5.91
N LEU A 16 2.33 -1.80 4.62
CA LEU A 16 1.57 -0.64 4.14
C LEU A 16 0.07 -0.70 4.50
N ALA A 17 -0.56 -1.86 4.32
CA ALA A 17 -1.96 -2.07 4.66
C ALA A 17 -2.18 -1.91 6.17
N CYS A 18 -1.21 -2.36 6.98
CA CYS A 18 -1.25 -2.23 8.43
C CYS A 18 -0.89 -0.83 8.94
N THR A 19 -0.22 0.01 8.15
CA THR A 19 0.15 1.37 8.57
C THR A 19 -1.10 2.26 8.66
N PRO A 20 -1.44 2.79 9.84
CA PRO A 20 -2.58 3.69 10.02
C PRO A 20 -2.49 4.92 9.11
N GLY A 21 -3.63 5.35 8.58
CA GLY A 21 -3.73 6.49 7.67
C GLY A 21 -5.19 6.81 7.34
N VAL A 22 -5.43 7.53 6.24
CA VAL A 22 -6.78 8.00 5.87
C VAL A 22 -7.78 6.86 5.65
N ASP A 23 -7.36 5.75 5.03
CA ASP A 23 -8.20 4.57 4.83
C ASP A 23 -8.60 3.92 6.17
N TRP A 24 -7.66 3.85 7.13
CA TRP A 24 -7.94 3.35 8.47
C TRP A 24 -8.91 4.27 9.19
N ALA A 25 -8.68 5.59 9.14
CA ALA A 25 -9.57 6.56 9.77
C ALA A 25 -10.99 6.44 9.22
N TYR A 26 -11.13 6.22 7.91
CA TYR A 26 -12.43 6.00 7.28
C TYR A 26 -13.09 4.69 7.73
N SER A 27 -12.35 3.58 7.76
CA SER A 27 -12.82 2.28 8.25
C SER A 27 -13.21 2.31 9.73
N ILE A 28 -12.43 2.97 10.59
CA ILE A 28 -12.73 3.18 12.01
C ILE A 28 -14.04 3.96 12.15
N THR A 29 -14.19 5.07 11.41
CA THR A 29 -15.41 5.87 11.44
C THR A 29 -16.63 5.07 11.00
N ALA A 30 -16.51 4.27 9.94
CA ALA A 30 -17.58 3.41 9.46
C ALA A 30 -17.98 2.38 10.52
N GLY A 31 -17.00 1.71 11.15
CA GLY A 31 -17.23 0.73 12.22
C GLY A 31 -17.84 1.32 13.49
N LEU A 32 -17.55 2.59 13.81
CA LEU A 32 -18.10 3.27 14.99
C LEU A 32 -19.49 3.85 14.76
N ARG A 33 -19.72 4.49 13.60
CA ARG A 33 -20.88 5.37 13.38
C ARG A 33 -21.96 4.82 12.46
N GLN A 34 -21.66 3.80 11.66
CA GLN A 34 -22.63 3.26 10.70
C GLN A 34 -23.23 1.93 11.16
N ARG A 35 -24.46 1.67 10.70
CA ARG A 35 -25.12 0.36 10.92
C ARG A 35 -24.38 -0.79 10.22
N SER A 36 -23.73 -0.50 9.09
CA SER A 36 -22.90 -1.44 8.35
C SER A 36 -21.67 -0.72 7.82
N PHE A 37 -20.49 -1.28 8.07
CA PHE A 37 -19.21 -0.79 7.52
C PHE A 37 -18.91 -1.35 6.13
N VAL A 38 -19.68 -2.33 5.65
CA VAL A 38 -19.42 -3.04 4.38
C VAL A 38 -19.36 -2.08 3.18
N PRO A 39 -20.27 -1.11 3.01
CA PRO A 39 -20.18 -0.17 1.89
C PRO A 39 -18.90 0.67 1.94
N ALA A 40 -18.43 1.05 3.14
CA ALA A 40 -17.21 1.82 3.30
C ALA A 40 -15.97 1.03 2.86
N VAL A 41 -15.83 -0.21 3.34
CA VAL A 41 -14.71 -1.09 2.99
C VAL A 41 -14.76 -1.47 1.51
N ALA A 42 -15.92 -1.81 0.97
CA ALA A 42 -16.10 -2.09 -0.46
C ALA A 42 -15.73 -0.87 -1.32
N GLY A 43 -16.09 0.34 -0.87
CA GLY A 43 -15.67 1.59 -1.48
C GLY A 43 -14.15 1.72 -1.53
N LEU A 44 -13.48 1.64 -0.37
CA LEU A 44 -12.01 1.70 -0.26
C LEU A 44 -11.34 0.71 -1.23
N CYS A 45 -11.78 -0.55 -1.20
CA CYS A 45 -11.26 -1.61 -2.08
C CYS A 45 -11.48 -1.29 -3.56
N SER A 46 -12.62 -0.72 -3.93
CA SER A 46 -12.91 -0.33 -5.32
C SER A 46 -11.97 0.77 -5.83
N GLY A 47 -11.50 1.66 -4.95
CA GLY A 47 -10.44 2.61 -5.28
C GLY A 47 -9.13 1.92 -5.69
N TYR A 48 -8.74 0.87 -4.96
CA TYR A 48 -7.55 0.07 -5.30
C TYR A 48 -7.74 -0.86 -6.49
N VAL A 49 -8.96 -1.34 -6.74
CA VAL A 49 -9.28 -2.02 -8.00
C VAL A 49 -9.07 -1.08 -9.18
N LEU A 50 -9.50 0.18 -9.08
CA LEU A 50 -9.25 1.18 -10.12
C LEU A 50 -7.74 1.40 -10.35
N HIS A 51 -6.95 1.56 -9.28
CA HIS A 51 -5.49 1.63 -9.41
C HIS A 51 -4.89 0.38 -10.07
N THR A 52 -5.41 -0.80 -9.74
CA THR A 52 -4.98 -2.06 -10.36
C THR A 52 -5.26 -2.09 -11.85
N VAL A 53 -6.47 -1.68 -12.26
CA VAL A 53 -6.84 -1.59 -13.68
C VAL A 53 -5.93 -0.61 -14.42
N LEU A 54 -5.69 0.57 -13.85
CA LEU A 54 -4.80 1.57 -14.45
C LEU A 54 -3.37 1.06 -14.58
N LEU A 55 -2.86 0.38 -13.55
CA LEU A 55 -1.53 -0.22 -13.58
C LEU A 55 -1.42 -1.30 -14.67
N VAL A 56 -2.38 -2.22 -14.74
CA VAL A 56 -2.40 -3.29 -15.75
C VAL A 56 -2.47 -2.71 -17.16
N ALA A 57 -3.30 -1.68 -17.38
CA ALA A 57 -3.45 -1.04 -18.68
C ALA A 57 -2.20 -0.25 -19.11
N GLY A 58 -1.53 0.43 -18.17
CA GLY A 58 -0.43 1.35 -18.47
C GLY A 58 0.97 0.73 -18.41
N LEU A 59 1.21 -0.24 -17.51
CA LEU A 59 2.58 -0.65 -17.19
C LEU A 59 3.28 -1.36 -18.36
N ALA A 60 2.56 -2.22 -19.08
CA ALA A 60 3.15 -2.92 -20.24
C ALA A 60 3.56 -1.93 -21.33
N ALA A 61 2.72 -0.93 -21.63
CA ALA A 61 3.03 0.11 -22.61
C ALA A 61 4.21 0.99 -22.16
N LEU A 62 4.31 1.28 -20.85
CA LEU A 62 5.43 2.03 -20.30
C LEU A 62 6.75 1.26 -20.45
N LEU A 63 6.76 -0.03 -20.10
CA LEU A 63 7.95 -0.89 -20.17
C LEU A 63 8.45 -1.09 -21.60
N THR A 64 7.56 -1.13 -22.60
CA THR A 64 7.96 -1.26 -24.01
C THR A 64 8.34 0.09 -24.64
N GLY A 65 7.77 1.20 -24.16
CA GLY A 65 8.00 2.53 -24.74
C GLY A 65 9.24 3.25 -24.20
N VAL A 66 9.72 2.90 -22.99
CA VAL A 66 10.83 3.61 -22.33
C VAL A 66 11.90 2.61 -21.86
N PRO A 67 13.04 2.49 -22.57
CA PRO A 67 14.14 1.63 -22.17
C PRO A 67 14.62 1.94 -20.75
N GLY A 68 14.81 0.90 -19.93
CA GLY A 68 15.30 1.05 -18.55
C GLY A 68 14.30 1.65 -17.56
N VAL A 69 13.04 1.91 -17.95
CA VAL A 69 12.03 2.52 -17.05
C VAL A 69 11.77 1.69 -15.80
N LEU A 70 11.89 0.36 -15.89
CA LEU A 70 11.75 -0.51 -14.72
C LEU A 70 12.81 -0.21 -13.65
N GLY A 71 14.06 0.08 -14.05
CA GLY A 71 15.12 0.46 -13.13
C GLY A 71 14.82 1.79 -12.45
N TRP A 72 14.38 2.79 -13.23
CA TRP A 72 13.97 4.10 -12.68
C TRP A 72 12.78 3.99 -11.73
N LEU A 73 11.78 3.19 -12.08
CA LEU A 73 10.64 2.90 -11.21
C LEU A 73 11.08 2.20 -9.93
N THR A 74 12.00 1.24 -10.01
CA THR A 74 12.54 0.55 -8.84
C THR A 74 13.30 1.50 -7.92
N LEU A 75 14.12 2.39 -8.47
CA LEU A 75 14.83 3.41 -7.69
C LEU A 75 13.85 4.39 -7.02
N ALA A 76 12.84 4.85 -7.76
CA ALA A 76 11.78 5.70 -7.23
C ALA A 76 10.97 4.99 -6.14
N GLY A 77 10.66 3.70 -6.34
CA GLY A 77 10.01 2.83 -5.36
C GLY A 77 10.82 2.71 -4.08
N ALA A 78 12.10 2.32 -4.17
CA ALA A 78 12.99 2.19 -3.02
C ALA A 78 13.10 3.51 -2.24
N ALA A 79 13.33 4.64 -2.94
CA ALA A 79 13.40 5.96 -2.33
C ALA A 79 12.08 6.34 -1.64
N TYR A 80 10.94 6.07 -2.29
CA TYR A 80 9.62 6.30 -1.71
C TYR A 80 9.38 5.46 -0.47
N LEU A 81 9.75 4.17 -0.49
CA LEU A 81 9.59 3.26 0.64
C LEU A 81 10.45 3.71 1.84
N MET A 82 11.68 4.15 1.59
CA MET A 82 12.55 4.72 2.62
C MET A 82 11.99 6.03 3.19
N TRP A 83 11.51 6.93 2.33
CA TRP A 83 10.87 8.18 2.77
C TRP A 83 9.61 7.91 3.60
N LEU A 84 8.79 6.95 3.17
CA LEU A 84 7.57 6.56 3.86
C LEU A 84 7.87 5.87 5.19
N GLY A 85 8.84 4.95 5.22
CA GLY A 85 9.30 4.33 6.45
C GLY A 85 9.86 5.36 7.44
N ALA A 86 10.69 6.29 6.98
CA ALA A 86 11.24 7.36 7.81
C ALA A 86 10.16 8.34 8.30
N SER A 87 9.18 8.72 7.47
CA SER A 87 8.07 9.58 7.90
C SER A 87 7.19 8.87 8.94
N THR A 88 6.93 7.58 8.74
CA THR A 88 6.21 6.71 9.68
C THR A 88 6.96 6.59 11.01
N LEU A 89 8.29 6.42 10.99
CA LEU A 89 9.13 6.40 12.19
C LEU A 89 9.29 7.76 12.87
N ARG A 90 8.99 8.88 12.21
CA ARG A 90 8.96 10.20 12.88
C ARG A 90 7.64 10.44 13.58
N SER A 91 6.53 9.96 13.02
CA SER A 91 5.18 10.20 13.54
C SER A 91 4.65 9.13 14.49
N TRP A 92 5.32 7.97 14.62
CA TRP A 92 4.80 6.81 15.38
C TRP A 92 4.35 7.09 16.82
N ARG A 93 5.01 8.02 17.54
CA ARG A 93 4.62 8.38 18.91
C ARG A 93 3.24 9.05 18.98
N GLY A 94 2.89 9.79 17.93
CA GLY A 94 1.59 10.43 17.76
C GLY A 94 0.55 9.55 17.07
N ALA A 95 0.90 8.34 16.65
CA ALA A 95 -0.04 7.46 15.97
C ALA A 95 -1.22 7.10 16.88
N SER A 96 -2.43 7.31 16.36
CA SER A 96 -3.70 7.05 17.03
C SER A 96 -4.69 6.42 16.05
N PHE A 97 -5.62 5.62 16.58
CA PHE A 97 -6.76 5.10 15.82
C PHE A 97 -7.91 6.11 15.88
N GLU A 98 -7.75 7.23 15.19
CA GLU A 98 -8.75 8.29 15.17
C GLU A 98 -9.82 8.05 14.10
N ALA A 99 -11.06 8.30 14.49
CA ALA A 99 -12.19 8.35 13.59
C ALA A 99 -12.20 9.70 12.87
N GLY A 100 -12.21 9.71 11.54
CA GLY A 100 -12.49 10.91 10.76
C GLY A 100 -13.90 11.47 11.00
N ALA A 101 -14.10 12.75 10.70
CA ALA A 101 -15.40 13.41 10.78
C ALA A 101 -16.37 12.86 9.70
N ALA A 102 -17.28 11.97 10.08
CA ALA A 102 -18.37 11.53 9.19
C ALA A 102 -19.71 12.20 9.54
N SER A 103 -20.45 12.50 8.48
CA SER A 103 -21.86 12.91 8.50
C SER A 103 -22.73 11.73 8.96
N ALA A 104 -23.42 11.89 10.09
CA ALA A 104 -24.47 10.97 10.49
C ALA A 104 -25.58 10.96 9.42
N GLY A 105 -26.10 9.78 9.07
CA GLY A 105 -27.21 9.63 8.12
C GLY A 105 -26.84 9.49 6.64
N ALA A 106 -25.57 9.25 6.29
CA ALA A 106 -25.20 8.97 4.91
C ALA A 106 -25.82 7.65 4.38
N THR A 107 -26.27 7.65 3.12
CA THR A 107 -26.74 6.43 2.46
C THR A 107 -25.59 5.44 2.24
N GLN A 108 -25.91 4.15 2.06
CA GLN A 108 -24.89 3.14 1.76
C GLN A 108 -24.12 3.47 0.47
N LEU A 109 -24.81 3.97 -0.55
CA LEU A 109 -24.21 4.37 -1.82
C LEU A 109 -23.24 5.55 -1.66
N ARG A 110 -23.63 6.58 -0.89
CA ARG A 110 -22.75 7.72 -0.59
C ARG A 110 -21.51 7.27 0.19
N THR A 111 -21.68 6.36 1.14
CA THR A 111 -20.58 5.77 1.91
C THR A 111 -19.63 4.99 1.00
N PHE A 112 -20.15 4.23 0.04
CA PHE A 112 -19.35 3.51 -0.93
C PHE A 112 -18.50 4.46 -1.78
N PHE A 113 -19.10 5.47 -2.41
CA PHE A 113 -18.36 6.41 -3.26
C PHE A 113 -17.38 7.28 -2.46
N GLN A 114 -17.70 7.63 -1.22
CA GLN A 114 -16.76 8.33 -0.34
C GLN A 114 -15.56 7.43 0.00
N GLY A 115 -15.76 6.13 0.25
CA GLY A 115 -14.67 5.18 0.44
C GLY A 115 -13.80 5.04 -0.81
N MET A 116 -14.44 4.90 -1.98
CA MET A 116 -13.75 4.83 -3.27
C MET A 116 -12.89 6.07 -3.53
N GLY A 117 -13.43 7.27 -3.27
CA GLY A 117 -12.66 8.51 -3.35
C GLY A 117 -11.53 8.59 -2.33
N THR A 118 -11.74 8.10 -1.11
CA THR A 118 -10.75 8.12 -0.02
C THR A 118 -9.50 7.33 -0.41
N SER A 119 -9.64 6.06 -0.81
CA SER A 119 -8.49 5.25 -1.27
C SER A 119 -8.02 5.64 -2.66
N GLY A 120 -8.93 6.02 -3.57
CA GLY A 120 -8.58 6.36 -4.95
C GLY A 120 -7.69 7.60 -5.09
N ILE A 121 -7.85 8.58 -4.19
CA ILE A 121 -7.04 9.81 -4.15
C ILE A 121 -5.95 9.73 -3.07
N ASN A 122 -5.85 8.60 -2.34
CA ASN A 122 -4.85 8.43 -1.30
C ASN A 122 -3.43 8.45 -1.91
N PRO A 123 -2.58 9.44 -1.57
CA PRO A 123 -1.22 9.52 -2.12
C PRO A 123 -0.37 8.32 -1.72
N LYS A 124 -0.62 7.70 -0.56
CA LYS A 124 0.03 6.44 -0.14
C LYS A 124 -0.28 5.31 -1.12
N GLY A 125 -1.56 5.17 -1.47
CA GLY A 125 -2.04 4.18 -2.42
C GLY A 125 -1.49 4.40 -3.83
N LEU A 126 -1.62 5.62 -4.33
CA LEU A 126 -1.14 6.00 -5.66
C LEU A 126 0.35 5.75 -5.82
N LEU A 127 1.17 6.18 -4.87
CA LEU A 127 2.62 6.00 -4.93
C LEU A 127 3.02 4.53 -4.77
N PHE A 128 2.28 3.73 -3.99
CA PHE A 128 2.48 2.28 -3.95
C PHE A 128 2.24 1.64 -5.32
N TYR A 129 1.13 1.95 -5.99
CA TYR A 129 0.83 1.36 -7.30
C TYR A 129 1.81 1.83 -8.39
N VAL A 130 2.20 3.09 -8.39
CA VAL A 130 3.06 3.67 -9.44
C VAL A 130 4.53 3.33 -9.24
N ALA A 131 5.04 3.46 -8.02
CA ALA A 131 6.48 3.33 -7.75
C ALA A 131 6.87 1.96 -7.19
N LEU A 132 5.99 1.32 -6.40
CA LEU A 132 6.35 0.07 -5.70
C LEU A 132 5.90 -1.18 -6.42
N ILE A 133 4.69 -1.28 -6.98
CA ILE A 133 4.26 -2.52 -7.64
C ILE A 133 5.15 -2.91 -8.83
N PRO A 134 5.55 -1.99 -9.73
CA PRO A 134 6.39 -2.33 -10.88
C PRO A 134 7.69 -3.02 -10.50
N GLN A 135 8.28 -2.69 -9.34
CA GLN A 135 9.56 -3.28 -8.90
C GLN A 135 9.46 -4.79 -8.61
N PHE A 136 8.26 -5.31 -8.40
CA PHE A 136 8.02 -6.74 -8.16
C PHE A 136 7.60 -7.49 -9.43
N VAL A 137 7.65 -6.82 -10.58
CA VAL A 137 7.36 -7.40 -11.89
C VAL A 137 8.68 -7.69 -12.60
N SER A 138 8.80 -8.89 -13.17
CA SER A 138 9.94 -9.26 -14.01
C SER A 138 9.50 -9.43 -15.46
N ALA A 139 10.20 -8.77 -16.39
CA ALA A 139 9.98 -8.93 -17.83
C ALA A 139 10.36 -10.33 -18.34
N GLU A 140 11.23 -11.03 -17.61
CA GLU A 140 11.75 -12.36 -17.96
C GLU A 140 10.97 -13.51 -17.32
N ALA A 141 10.00 -13.20 -16.46
CA ALA A 141 9.20 -14.23 -15.80
C ALA A 141 8.19 -14.90 -16.75
N THR A 142 7.77 -16.11 -16.41
CA THR A 142 6.81 -16.92 -17.19
C THR A 142 5.46 -16.23 -17.43
N PHE A 143 5.02 -15.38 -16.52
CA PHE A 143 3.74 -14.68 -16.66
C PHE A 143 3.95 -13.31 -17.34
N PRO A 144 3.10 -12.89 -18.29
CA PRO A 144 3.17 -11.57 -18.88
C PRO A 144 3.03 -10.45 -17.83
N VAL A 145 3.64 -9.29 -18.11
CA VAL A 145 3.58 -8.09 -17.23
C VAL A 145 2.15 -7.74 -16.78
N PRO A 146 1.12 -7.70 -17.65
CA PRO A 146 -0.25 -7.41 -17.22
C PRO A 146 -0.79 -8.41 -16.20
N VAL A 147 -0.46 -9.70 -16.36
CA VAL A 147 -0.90 -10.77 -15.46
C VAL A 147 -0.22 -10.63 -14.09
N GLN A 148 1.09 -10.41 -14.06
CA GLN A 148 1.82 -10.16 -12.81
C GLN A 148 1.28 -8.92 -12.08
N SER A 149 1.07 -7.82 -12.81
CA SER A 149 0.55 -6.56 -12.25
C SER A 149 -0.86 -6.72 -11.68
N GLY A 150 -1.72 -7.46 -12.38
CA GLY A 150 -3.07 -7.77 -11.92
C GLY A 150 -3.06 -8.64 -10.66
N LEU A 151 -2.22 -9.68 -10.63
CA LEU A 151 -2.07 -10.54 -9.45
C LEU A 151 -1.59 -9.75 -8.23
N LEU A 152 -0.54 -8.93 -8.39
CA LEU A 152 -0.02 -8.08 -7.32
C LEU A 152 -1.09 -7.10 -6.82
N GLY A 153 -1.72 -6.35 -7.73
CA GLY A 153 -2.75 -5.36 -7.38
C GLY A 153 -3.97 -5.99 -6.70
N LEU A 154 -4.48 -7.11 -7.21
CA LEU A 154 -5.62 -7.81 -6.61
C LEU A 154 -5.27 -8.47 -5.26
N THR A 155 -4.03 -8.93 -5.09
CA THR A 155 -3.54 -9.41 -3.80
C THR A 155 -3.56 -8.29 -2.76
N PHE A 156 -3.14 -7.08 -3.13
CA PHE A 156 -3.23 -5.92 -2.24
C PHE A 156 -4.68 -5.51 -1.94
N VAL A 157 -5.58 -5.58 -2.93
CA VAL A 157 -7.02 -5.36 -2.72
C VAL A 157 -7.59 -6.37 -1.70
N ALA A 158 -7.26 -7.66 -1.83
CA ALA A 158 -7.72 -8.68 -0.89
C ALA A 158 -7.17 -8.47 0.53
N LEU A 159 -5.89 -8.12 0.62
CA LEU A 159 -5.23 -7.81 1.89
C LEU A 159 -5.83 -6.59 2.57
N THR A 160 -6.06 -5.50 1.83
CA THR A 160 -6.70 -4.30 2.37
C THR A 160 -8.16 -4.57 2.75
N ALA A 161 -8.91 -5.37 1.99
CA ALA A 161 -10.25 -5.80 2.39
C ALA A 161 -10.23 -6.51 3.76
N LEU A 162 -9.29 -7.43 3.98
CA LEU A 162 -9.12 -8.12 5.25
C LEU A 162 -8.76 -7.15 6.39
N VAL A 163 -7.70 -6.35 6.20
CA VAL A 163 -7.22 -5.42 7.23
C VAL A 163 -8.28 -4.37 7.56
N TYR A 164 -8.93 -3.78 6.56
CA TYR A 164 -9.89 -2.69 6.76
C TYR A 164 -11.20 -3.19 7.37
N THR A 165 -11.63 -4.40 7.03
CA THR A 165 -12.72 -5.09 7.72
C THR A 165 -12.38 -5.33 9.19
N ALA A 166 -11.20 -5.88 9.47
CA ALA A 166 -10.75 -6.10 10.85
C ALA A 166 -10.70 -4.79 11.64
N VAL A 167 -10.17 -3.72 11.03
CA VAL A 167 -10.13 -2.38 11.64
C VAL A 167 -11.54 -1.86 11.94
N ALA A 168 -12.48 -1.97 11.00
CA ALA A 168 -13.86 -1.52 11.22
C ALA A 168 -14.55 -2.32 12.33
N MET A 169 -14.38 -3.64 12.37
CA MET A 169 -14.97 -4.51 13.40
C MET A 169 -14.40 -4.24 14.80
N LEU A 170 -13.09 -4.03 14.89
CA LEU A 170 -12.38 -3.83 16.16
C LEU A 170 -12.39 -2.38 16.66
N ALA A 171 -12.96 -1.46 15.87
CA ALA A 171 -12.99 -0.03 16.16
C ALA A 171 -13.56 0.28 17.55
N ARG A 172 -14.69 -0.35 17.90
CA ARG A 172 -15.42 -0.09 19.15
C ARG A 172 -14.86 -0.82 20.38
N SER A 173 -14.28 -2.00 20.20
CA SER A 173 -13.91 -2.89 21.32
C SER A 173 -12.42 -2.84 21.68
N ILE A 174 -11.54 -2.66 20.71
CA ILE A 174 -10.09 -2.83 20.91
C ILE A 174 -9.29 -1.59 20.48
N LEU A 175 -9.63 -0.99 19.34
CA LEU A 175 -8.79 0.08 18.79
C LEU A 175 -8.88 1.37 19.61
N GLN A 176 -10.08 1.77 20.09
CA GLN A 176 -10.21 2.96 20.92
C GLN A 176 -9.65 2.80 22.34
N SER A 177 -9.63 1.58 22.88
CA SER A 177 -9.18 1.32 24.26
C SER A 177 -7.66 1.08 24.37
N ARG A 178 -6.96 0.85 23.25
CA ARG A 178 -5.52 0.55 23.22
C ARG A 178 -4.74 1.45 22.25
N PRO A 179 -4.58 2.75 22.57
CA PRO A 179 -3.81 3.67 21.74
C PRO A 179 -2.35 3.24 21.54
N GLY A 180 -1.77 2.45 22.46
CA GLY A 180 -0.43 1.88 22.30
C GLY A 180 -0.28 0.91 21.11
N ALA A 181 -1.35 0.23 20.70
CA ALA A 181 -1.31 -0.70 19.57
C ALA A 181 -1.10 0.04 18.24
N ALA A 182 -1.68 1.24 18.07
CA ALA A 182 -1.43 2.10 16.90
C ALA A 182 0.05 2.43 16.77
N ARG A 183 0.70 2.77 17.88
CA ARG A 183 2.13 3.10 17.94
C ARG A 183 3.01 1.91 17.56
N VAL A 184 2.72 0.72 18.10
CA VAL A 184 3.50 -0.50 17.81
C VAL A 184 3.38 -0.88 16.34
N VAL A 185 2.15 -0.93 15.81
CA VAL A 185 1.94 -1.25 14.39
C VAL A 185 2.64 -0.23 13.50
N THR A 186 2.46 1.07 13.76
CA THR A 186 3.11 2.15 13.00
C THR A 186 4.63 2.04 13.05
N LEU A 187 5.22 1.82 14.24
CA LEU A 187 6.66 1.65 14.39
C LEU A 187 7.16 0.44 13.61
N SER A 188 6.51 -0.71 13.75
CA SER A 188 6.90 -1.96 13.06
C SER A 188 6.85 -1.80 11.55
N SER A 189 5.78 -1.21 11.01
CA SER A 189 5.66 -0.92 9.59
C SER A 189 6.75 0.04 9.12
N GLY A 190 7.05 1.10 9.89
CA GLY A 190 8.12 2.03 9.59
C GLY A 190 9.49 1.36 9.45
N VAL A 191 9.83 0.46 10.38
CA VAL A 191 11.08 -0.31 10.34
C VAL A 191 11.11 -1.25 9.13
N ILE A 192 10.03 -2.00 8.88
CA ILE A 192 9.95 -2.93 7.75
C ILE A 192 10.13 -2.20 6.43
N MET A 193 9.42 -1.07 6.25
CA MET A 193 9.54 -0.25 5.03
C MET A 193 10.95 0.29 4.83
N LEU A 194 11.59 0.83 5.88
CA LEU A 194 12.97 1.32 5.77
C LEU A 194 13.96 0.21 5.43
N GLY A 195 13.84 -0.95 6.09
CA GLY A 195 14.69 -2.11 5.83
C GLY A 195 14.56 -2.60 4.39
N LEU A 196 13.33 -2.81 3.92
CA LEU A 196 13.07 -3.28 2.55
C LEU A 196 13.48 -2.24 1.51
N GLY A 197 13.24 -0.94 1.76
CA GLY A 197 13.68 0.13 0.86
C GLY A 197 15.20 0.19 0.75
N GLY A 198 15.92 -0.02 1.86
CA GLY A 198 17.38 -0.11 1.87
C GLY A 198 17.91 -1.31 1.08
N VAL A 199 17.29 -2.48 1.23
CA VAL A 199 17.66 -3.69 0.47
C VAL A 199 17.46 -3.47 -1.03
N LEU A 200 16.29 -2.96 -1.44
CA LEU A 200 15.97 -2.69 -2.84
C LEU A 200 16.92 -1.66 -3.47
N LEU A 201 17.27 -0.61 -2.71
CA LEU A 201 18.25 0.38 -3.16
C LEU A 201 19.64 -0.25 -3.33
N ALA A 202 20.07 -1.09 -2.39
CA ALA A 202 21.35 -1.77 -2.45
C ALA A 202 21.43 -2.71 -3.67
N GLU A 203 20.38 -3.47 -3.96
CA GLU A 203 20.33 -4.35 -5.15
C GLU A 203 20.51 -3.59 -6.47
N GLN A 204 20.01 -2.35 -6.55
CA GLN A 204 20.18 -1.53 -7.76
C GLN A 204 21.53 -0.83 -7.85
N VAL A 205 22.08 -0.39 -6.71
CA VAL A 205 23.30 0.43 -6.68
C VAL A 205 24.57 -0.41 -6.64
N VAL A 206 24.59 -1.53 -5.90
CA VAL A 206 25.79 -2.37 -5.73
C VAL A 206 26.33 -2.89 -7.07
N PRO A 207 25.53 -3.43 -8.01
CA PRO A 207 26.03 -3.89 -9.30
C PRO A 207 26.65 -2.78 -10.15
N LEU A 208 26.27 -1.52 -9.94
CA LEU A 208 26.85 -0.36 -10.63
C LEU A 208 28.19 0.08 -10.02
N LEU A 209 28.44 -0.26 -8.75
CA LEU A 209 29.67 0.09 -8.02
C LEU A 209 30.76 -0.98 -8.12
N VAL A 210 30.39 -2.26 -8.23
CA VAL A 210 31.33 -3.39 -8.36
C VAL A 210 32.33 -3.22 -9.53
N PRO A 211 31.95 -2.71 -10.72
CA PRO A 211 32.90 -2.47 -11.82
C PRO A 211 33.90 -1.33 -11.57
N LEU A 212 33.68 -0.49 -10.55
CA LEU A 212 34.48 0.72 -10.28
C LEU A 212 35.58 0.51 -9.24
N VAL A 213 35.68 -0.69 -8.65
CA VAL A 213 36.79 -1.05 -7.75
C VAL A 213 37.91 -1.66 -8.59
N PRO A 214 39.04 -0.95 -8.83
CA PRO A 214 40.19 -1.57 -9.47
C PRO A 214 40.72 -2.71 -8.58
N ALA A 215 41.01 -3.85 -9.22
CA ALA A 215 41.55 -5.05 -8.59
C ALA A 215 42.94 -4.82 -7.95
#